data_AF-A0A932WVB9-F1
#
_entry.id   AF-A0A932WVB9-F1
#
_cell.length_a   1.000
_cell.length_b   1.000
_cell.length_c   1.000
_cell.angle_alpha   90.00
_cell.angle_beta   90.00
_cell.angle_gamma   90.00
#
_symmetry.space_group_name_H-M   'P 1'
#
loop_
_entity.id
_entity.type
_entity.pdbx_description
1 polymer ?
#
loop_
_entity_poly.entity_id
_entity_poly.type
_entity_poly.pdbx_seq_one_letter_code
_entity_poly.pdbx_strand_id
1 'polypeptide(L)'
;MLNLNTFLPILFFVVIFLILIFRKRIFPFYYRNEELRTFYNNVQNKLKILYPNIKFELSYIKSLDKTLSMNAKKYLILDDAILQYINYPFKPTNNKFIPQSSLWSSYTFNSKTYNKKLPEDWLLRKGAIFERDEKKCKRCGKIVTITECDLMFVKSLENGGDYYLENMILVCNDCSKIEHHKKDETINIKYLNIKTDLYGIVK
;
A
#
# COMPACT_ATOMS: atom_id res chain seq x y z
N MET A 1 36.57 58.63 25.19
CA MET A 1 36.88 57.18 25.25
C MET A 1 35.65 56.46 25.76
N LEU A 2 34.94 55.71 24.90
CA LEU A 2 33.81 54.88 25.33
C LEU A 2 34.37 53.66 26.08
N ASN A 3 33.82 53.41 27.26
CA ASN A 3 34.34 52.44 28.22
C ASN A 3 34.08 51.01 27.71
N LEU A 4 35.10 50.15 27.69
CA LEU A 4 34.99 48.76 27.19
C LEU A 4 33.87 47.96 27.93
N ASN A 5 33.63 48.31 29.20
CA ASN A 5 32.58 47.72 30.04
C ASN A 5 31.14 48.06 29.60
N THR A 6 30.90 49.11 28.82
CA THR A 6 29.55 49.42 28.31
C THR A 6 29.24 48.69 26.99
N PHE A 7 30.27 48.25 26.24
CA PHE A 7 30.09 47.52 24.98
C PHE A 7 29.73 46.04 25.18
N LEU A 8 30.31 45.38 26.19
CA LEU A 8 30.04 43.97 26.49
C LEU A 8 28.53 43.65 26.70
N PRO A 9 27.78 44.40 27.53
CA PRO A 9 26.36 44.10 27.73
C PRO A 9 25.54 44.36 26.47
N ILE A 10 25.87 45.38 25.68
CA ILE A 10 25.19 45.67 24.41
C ILE A 10 25.40 44.52 23.42
N LEU A 11 26.64 44.02 23.29
CA LEU A 11 26.95 42.88 22.43
C LEU A 11 26.19 41.63 22.89
N PHE A 12 26.11 41.38 24.20
CA PHE A 12 25.37 40.26 24.76
C PHE A 12 23.86 40.34 24.45
N PHE A 13 23.27 41.52 24.57
CA PHE A 13 21.87 41.76 24.19
C PHE A 13 21.63 41.55 22.70
N VAL A 14 22.54 41.99 21.84
CA VAL A 14 22.45 41.76 20.38
C VAL A 14 22.52 40.27 20.06
N VAL A 15 23.43 39.52 20.71
CA VAL A 15 23.54 38.06 20.52
C VAL A 15 22.27 37.34 20.98
N ILE A 16 21.72 37.68 22.15
CA ILE A 16 20.45 37.10 22.64
C ILE A 16 19.32 37.43 21.67
N PHE A 17 19.23 38.68 21.20
CA PHE A 17 18.19 39.10 20.27
C PHE A 17 18.26 38.32 18.94
N LEU A 18 19.46 38.11 18.40
CA LEU A 18 19.68 37.28 17.21
C LEU A 18 19.28 35.82 17.44
N ILE A 19 19.59 35.24 18.62
CA ILE A 19 19.16 33.89 19.00
C ILE A 19 17.63 33.80 19.07
N LEU A 20 16.97 34.82 19.61
CA LEU A 20 15.51 34.87 19.70
C LEU A 20 14.84 34.99 18.33
N ILE A 21 15.42 35.78 17.41
CA ILE A 21 14.97 35.84 16.01
C ILE A 21 15.17 34.49 15.33
N PHE A 22 16.33 33.87 15.50
CA PHE A 22 16.63 32.55 14.94
C PHE A 22 15.65 31.50 15.45
N ARG A 23 15.39 31.48 16.77
CA ARG A 23 14.43 30.58 17.42
C ARG A 23 13.01 30.78 16.93
N LYS A 24 12.56 32.03 16.71
CA LYS A 24 11.19 32.31 16.25
C LYS A 24 10.97 32.11 14.75
N ARG A 25 11.96 32.44 13.91
CA ARG A 25 11.78 32.42 12.44
C ARG A 25 12.31 31.15 11.77
N ILE A 26 13.49 30.68 12.17
CA ILE A 26 14.23 29.64 11.44
C ILE A 26 13.95 28.26 12.03
N PHE A 27 13.94 28.15 13.36
CA PHE A 27 13.69 26.89 14.07
C PHE A 27 12.38 26.20 13.65
N PRO A 28 11.22 26.90 13.55
CA PRO A 28 9.98 26.25 13.15
C PRO A 28 10.02 25.74 11.70
N PHE A 29 10.82 26.35 10.82
CA PHE A 29 10.94 25.90 9.43
C PHE A 29 11.82 24.64 9.32
N TYR A 30 12.95 24.59 10.04
CA TYR A 30 13.84 23.43 10.04
C TYR A 30 13.17 22.18 10.61
N TYR A 31 12.56 22.29 11.81
CA TYR A 31 11.87 21.17 12.46
C TYR A 31 10.66 20.66 11.65
N ARG A 32 9.93 21.56 10.96
CA ARG A 32 8.81 21.17 10.09
C ARG A 32 9.26 20.30 8.90
N ASN A 33 10.40 20.62 8.28
CA ASN A 33 10.90 19.84 7.14
C ASN A 33 11.43 18.47 7.60
N GLU A 34 12.05 18.41 8.77
CA GLU A 34 12.50 17.16 9.39
C GLU A 34 11.33 16.23 9.74
N GLU A 35 10.24 16.79 10.27
CA GLU A 35 9.00 16.06 10.57
C GLU A 35 8.39 15.42 9.31
N LEU A 36 8.31 16.16 8.20
CA LEU A 36 7.76 15.65 6.94
C LEU A 36 8.67 14.56 6.33
N ARG A 37 9.99 14.74 6.40
CA ARG A 37 10.96 13.73 5.91
C ARG A 37 10.88 12.45 6.74
N THR A 38 10.73 12.58 8.06
CA THR A 38 10.57 11.42 8.96
C THR A 38 9.26 10.70 8.66
N PHE A 39 8.17 11.43 8.49
CA PHE A 39 6.88 10.88 8.07
C PHE A 39 7.00 10.11 6.75
N TYR A 40 7.66 10.70 5.75
CA TYR A 40 7.91 10.05 4.47
C TYR A 40 8.63 8.70 4.62
N ASN A 41 9.76 8.67 5.34
CA ASN A 41 10.53 7.46 5.54
C ASN A 41 9.69 6.38 6.23
N ASN A 42 8.87 6.77 7.20
CA ASN A 42 7.97 5.86 7.91
C ASN A 42 6.91 5.26 6.97
N VAL A 43 6.27 6.09 6.13
CA VAL A 43 5.30 5.63 5.13
C VAL A 43 5.96 4.70 4.12
N GLN A 44 7.13 5.07 3.59
CA GLN A 44 7.84 4.26 2.61
C GLN A 44 8.24 2.88 3.17
N ASN A 45 8.75 2.85 4.40
CA ASN A 45 9.09 1.59 5.08
C ASN A 45 7.84 0.72 5.29
N LYS A 46 6.73 1.32 5.75
CA LYS A 46 5.49 0.59 5.99
C LYS A 46 4.90 0.01 4.69
N LEU A 47 4.92 0.78 3.61
CA LEU A 47 4.49 0.32 2.29
C LEU A 47 5.34 -0.85 1.78
N LYS A 48 6.67 -0.79 1.96
CA LYS A 48 7.59 -1.87 1.59
C LYS A 48 7.32 -3.16 2.35
N ILE A 49 6.96 -3.05 3.63
CA ILE A 49 6.64 -4.20 4.49
C ILE A 49 5.26 -4.78 4.12
N LEU A 50 4.24 -3.94 3.96
CA LEU A 50 2.86 -4.39 3.76
C LEU A 50 2.54 -4.81 2.32
N TYR A 51 3.16 -4.15 1.33
CA TYR A 51 2.86 -4.33 -0.08
C TYR A 51 4.14 -4.48 -0.92
N PRO A 52 4.95 -5.51 -0.64
CA PRO A 52 6.32 -5.63 -1.18
C PRO A 52 6.42 -5.76 -2.70
N ASN A 53 5.34 -6.16 -3.39
CA ASN A 53 5.36 -6.31 -4.86
C ASN A 53 5.21 -4.97 -5.59
N ILE A 54 4.78 -3.92 -4.90
CA ILE A 54 4.50 -2.61 -5.49
C ILE A 54 5.65 -1.67 -5.17
N LYS A 55 6.28 -1.12 -6.21
CA LYS A 55 7.32 -0.10 -6.08
C LYS A 55 6.66 1.27 -5.99
N PHE A 56 6.55 1.81 -4.77
CA PHE A 56 6.00 3.15 -4.55
C PHE A 56 7.05 4.23 -4.80
N GLU A 57 6.73 5.19 -5.67
CA GLU A 57 7.55 6.36 -5.99
C GLU A 57 6.95 7.61 -5.36
N LEU A 58 7.46 7.99 -4.18
CA LEU A 58 6.93 9.10 -3.39
C LEU A 58 7.85 10.36 -3.48
N SER A 59 8.60 10.51 -4.57
CA SER A 59 9.73 11.46 -4.70
C SER A 59 9.33 12.94 -4.84
N TYR A 60 8.06 13.23 -5.12
CA TYR A 60 7.50 14.58 -5.37
C TYR A 60 7.45 15.49 -4.11
N ILE A 61 7.86 15.02 -2.93
CA ILE A 61 7.75 15.78 -1.67
C ILE A 61 8.46 17.13 -1.69
N LYS A 62 9.55 17.25 -2.45
CA LYS A 62 10.30 18.51 -2.57
C LYS A 62 9.55 19.60 -3.35
N SER A 63 8.58 19.21 -4.17
CA SER A 63 7.76 20.09 -5.02
C SER A 63 6.36 20.37 -4.44
N LEU A 64 6.04 19.85 -3.25
CA LEU A 64 4.80 20.19 -2.56
C LEU A 64 4.71 21.68 -2.27
N ASP A 65 3.55 22.27 -2.55
CA ASP A 65 3.30 23.70 -2.33
C ASP A 65 3.63 24.08 -0.87
N LYS A 66 4.46 25.12 -0.74
CA LYS A 66 4.91 25.65 0.55
C LYS A 66 3.75 26.23 1.37
N THR A 67 2.66 26.64 0.73
CA THR A 67 1.48 27.22 1.39
C THR A 67 0.63 26.17 2.12
N LEU A 68 0.73 24.89 1.75
CA LEU A 68 -0.06 23.81 2.34
C LEU A 68 0.32 23.54 3.79
N SER A 69 -0.69 23.23 4.60
CA SER A 69 -0.51 22.76 5.97
C SER A 69 0.26 21.43 6.01
N MET A 70 0.93 21.15 7.13
CA MET A 70 1.69 19.90 7.29
C MET A 70 0.79 18.66 7.13
N ASN A 71 -0.42 18.72 7.69
CA ASN A 71 -1.40 17.65 7.56
C ASN A 71 -1.84 17.46 6.11
N ALA A 72 -2.10 18.54 5.37
CA ALA A 72 -2.45 18.44 3.95
C ALA A 72 -1.33 17.76 3.15
N LYS A 73 -0.05 18.10 3.42
CA LYS A 73 1.10 17.44 2.80
C LYS A 73 1.16 15.94 3.12
N LYS A 74 0.95 15.57 4.39
CA LYS A 74 0.88 14.16 4.82
C LYS A 74 -0.20 13.40 4.07
N TYR A 75 -1.42 13.93 3.99
CA TYR A 75 -2.52 13.30 3.25
C TYR A 75 -2.23 13.16 1.76
N LEU A 76 -1.65 14.19 1.10
CA LEU A 76 -1.27 14.10 -0.31
C LEU A 76 -0.28 12.97 -0.59
N ILE A 77 0.70 12.74 0.29
CA ILE A 77 1.64 11.62 0.16
C ILE A 77 0.92 10.27 0.26
N LEU A 78 -0.05 10.15 1.17
CA LEU A 78 -0.81 8.93 1.35
C LEU A 78 -1.77 8.67 0.17
N ASP A 79 -2.43 9.72 -0.31
CA ASP A 79 -3.34 9.64 -1.45
C ASP A 79 -2.59 9.21 -2.72
N ASP A 80 -1.40 9.75 -2.94
CA ASP A 80 -0.53 9.33 -4.04
C ASP A 80 -0.14 7.84 -3.92
N ALA A 81 0.26 7.39 -2.72
CA ALA A 81 0.53 5.97 -2.48
C ALA A 81 -0.70 5.08 -2.77
N ILE A 82 -1.90 5.52 -2.36
CA ILE A 82 -3.15 4.81 -2.62
C ILE A 82 -3.42 4.73 -4.12
N LEU A 83 -3.22 5.82 -4.86
CA LEU A 83 -3.38 5.86 -6.32
C LEU A 83 -2.39 4.91 -7.02
N GLN A 84 -1.12 4.91 -6.60
CA GLN A 84 -0.13 3.96 -7.12
C GLN A 84 -0.54 2.51 -6.83
N TYR A 85 -1.09 2.23 -5.64
CA TYR A 85 -1.59 0.90 -5.30
C TYR A 85 -2.78 0.47 -6.18
N ILE A 86 -3.71 1.38 -6.47
CA ILE A 86 -4.88 1.13 -7.33
C ILE A 86 -4.44 0.89 -8.77
N ASN A 87 -3.58 1.76 -9.28
CA ASN A 87 -3.15 1.77 -10.68
C ASN A 87 -2.03 0.77 -10.98
N TYR A 88 -1.51 0.06 -9.96
CA TYR A 88 -0.48 -0.94 -10.17
C TYR A 88 -0.92 -1.99 -11.21
N PRO A 89 -0.18 -2.12 -12.33
CA PRO A 89 -0.52 -3.05 -13.38
C PRO A 89 -0.31 -4.47 -12.88
N PHE A 90 -1.32 -5.31 -13.08
CA PHE A 90 -1.29 -6.68 -12.62
C PHE A 90 -1.71 -7.59 -13.78
N LYS A 91 -0.85 -8.55 -14.09
CA LYS A 91 -1.16 -9.64 -15.01
C LYS A 91 -1.13 -10.93 -14.20
N PRO A 92 -2.29 -11.57 -13.97
CA PRO A 92 -2.33 -12.78 -13.19
C PRO A 92 -1.54 -13.87 -13.94
N THR A 93 -0.63 -14.51 -13.23
CA THR A 93 0.18 -15.63 -13.73
C THR A 93 0.32 -16.64 -12.61
N ASN A 94 0.36 -17.92 -12.98
CA ASN A 94 0.62 -18.97 -12.03
C ASN A 94 1.46 -20.06 -12.70
N ASN A 95 2.62 -20.33 -12.12
CA ASN A 95 3.53 -21.39 -12.55
C ASN A 95 3.76 -22.42 -11.44
N LYS A 96 3.03 -22.33 -10.32
CA LYS A 96 3.20 -23.26 -9.18
C LYS A 96 2.37 -24.53 -9.43
N PHE A 97 3.08 -25.64 -9.58
CA PHE A 97 2.51 -26.98 -9.65
C PHE A 97 1.97 -27.44 -8.30
N ILE A 98 0.87 -28.18 -8.31
CA ILE A 98 0.32 -28.84 -7.11
C ILE A 98 0.39 -30.36 -7.32
N PRO A 99 1.05 -31.11 -6.41
CA PRO A 99 1.11 -32.55 -6.51
C PRO A 99 -0.27 -33.19 -6.56
N GLN A 100 -0.43 -34.21 -7.40
CA GLN A 100 -1.69 -34.92 -7.54
C GLN A 100 -2.14 -35.61 -6.24
N SER A 101 -1.18 -35.99 -5.39
CA SER A 101 -1.44 -36.51 -4.04
C SER A 101 -2.09 -35.50 -3.09
N SER A 102 -2.00 -34.20 -3.37
CA SER A 102 -2.64 -33.13 -2.60
C SER A 102 -4.06 -32.82 -3.08
N LEU A 103 -4.52 -33.47 -4.15
CA LEU A 103 -5.85 -33.27 -4.72
C LEU A 103 -6.83 -34.28 -4.11
N TRP A 104 -8.06 -33.84 -3.87
CA TRP A 104 -9.13 -34.70 -3.36
C TRP A 104 -9.80 -35.48 -4.50
N SER A 105 -10.52 -36.56 -4.15
CA SER A 105 -11.07 -37.54 -5.09
C SER A 105 -12.00 -36.93 -6.15
N SER A 106 -12.83 -35.94 -5.80
CA SER A 106 -13.75 -35.29 -6.72
C SER A 106 -13.14 -34.12 -7.52
N TYR A 107 -11.86 -33.78 -7.29
CA TYR A 107 -11.22 -32.59 -7.87
C TYR A 107 -11.30 -32.54 -9.38
N THR A 108 -10.93 -33.62 -10.07
CA THR A 108 -10.85 -33.67 -11.54
C THR A 108 -12.22 -33.52 -12.19
N PHE A 109 -13.26 -34.10 -11.59
CA PHE A 109 -14.63 -33.99 -12.05
C PHE A 109 -15.17 -32.57 -11.84
N ASN A 110 -14.99 -32.03 -10.63
CA ASN A 110 -15.47 -30.71 -10.24
C ASN A 110 -14.70 -29.55 -10.89
N SER A 111 -13.51 -29.81 -11.45
CA SER A 111 -12.71 -28.78 -12.12
C SER A 111 -13.20 -28.47 -13.54
N LYS A 112 -14.05 -29.33 -14.11
CA LYS A 112 -14.63 -29.12 -15.43
C LYS A 112 -15.70 -28.04 -15.38
N THR A 113 -15.73 -27.15 -16.37
CA THR A 113 -16.57 -25.94 -16.39
C THR A 113 -18.02 -26.17 -16.83
N TYR A 114 -18.56 -27.39 -16.64
CA TYR A 114 -19.94 -27.67 -17.02
C TYR A 114 -20.90 -26.72 -16.28
N ASN A 115 -21.62 -25.92 -17.06
CA ASN A 115 -22.62 -24.94 -16.63
C ASN A 115 -22.12 -23.67 -15.91
N LYS A 116 -20.80 -23.38 -15.91
CA LYS A 116 -20.22 -22.17 -15.29
C LYS A 116 -20.60 -21.95 -13.80
N LYS A 117 -21.10 -22.99 -13.13
CA LYS A 117 -21.42 -22.93 -11.70
C LYS A 117 -20.14 -23.08 -10.89
N LEU A 118 -20.07 -22.34 -9.78
CA LEU A 118 -18.97 -22.48 -8.83
C LEU A 118 -18.91 -23.93 -8.33
N PRO A 119 -17.73 -24.57 -8.28
CA PRO A 119 -17.58 -25.91 -7.72
C PRO A 119 -18.01 -25.97 -6.25
N GLU A 120 -18.61 -27.09 -5.83
CA GLU A 120 -19.03 -27.31 -4.44
C GLU A 120 -17.83 -27.34 -3.47
N ASP A 121 -16.66 -27.69 -3.97
CA ASP A 121 -15.39 -27.77 -3.25
C ASP A 121 -14.60 -26.43 -3.25
N TRP A 122 -15.28 -25.30 -3.50
CA TRP A 122 -14.62 -23.99 -3.58
C TRP A 122 -13.79 -23.62 -2.34
N LEU A 123 -14.29 -23.93 -1.15
CA LEU A 123 -13.57 -23.67 0.09
C LEU A 123 -12.30 -24.52 0.21
N LEU A 124 -12.33 -25.77 -0.26
CA LEU A 124 -11.15 -26.64 -0.32
C LEU A 124 -10.12 -26.09 -1.30
N ARG A 125 -10.56 -25.62 -2.48
CA ARG A 125 -9.69 -24.94 -3.46
C ARG A 125 -9.02 -23.71 -2.84
N LYS A 126 -9.80 -22.90 -2.11
CA LYS A 126 -9.29 -21.71 -1.42
C LYS A 126 -8.22 -22.08 -0.41
N GLY A 127 -8.43 -23.11 0.40
CA GLY A 127 -7.43 -23.61 1.35
C GLY A 127 -6.14 -24.09 0.67
N ALA A 128 -6.27 -24.92 -0.38
CA ALA A 128 -5.11 -25.43 -1.11
C ALA A 128 -4.27 -24.30 -1.75
N ILE A 129 -4.94 -23.32 -2.38
CA ILE A 129 -4.25 -22.17 -2.99
C ILE A 129 -3.65 -21.25 -1.93
N PHE A 130 -4.34 -21.06 -0.80
CA PHE A 130 -3.85 -20.27 0.32
C PHE A 130 -2.50 -20.79 0.85
N GLU A 131 -2.38 -22.10 1.01
CA GLU A 131 -1.12 -22.73 1.42
C GLU A 131 -0.07 -22.70 0.30
N ARG A 132 -0.44 -23.01 -0.95
CA ARG A 132 0.46 -22.95 -2.11
C ARG A 132 1.08 -21.56 -2.29
N ASP A 133 0.28 -20.51 -2.09
CA ASP A 133 0.69 -19.12 -2.28
C ASP A 133 1.30 -18.51 -1.00
N GLU A 134 1.60 -19.34 0.01
CA GLU A 134 2.23 -18.94 1.27
C GLU A 134 1.49 -17.78 1.94
N LYS A 135 0.14 -17.78 1.84
CA LYS A 135 -0.71 -16.76 2.45
C LYS A 135 -0.44 -15.35 1.92
N LYS A 136 0.17 -15.21 0.73
CA LYS A 136 0.53 -13.92 0.11
C LYS A 136 -0.36 -13.62 -1.08
N CYS A 137 -0.90 -12.41 -1.11
CA CYS A 137 -1.58 -11.87 -2.28
C CYS A 137 -0.62 -11.81 -3.48
N LYS A 138 -1.00 -12.39 -4.62
CA LYS A 138 -0.17 -12.36 -5.84
C LYS A 138 0.03 -10.98 -6.44
N ARG A 139 -0.94 -10.07 -6.27
CA ARG A 139 -0.84 -8.71 -6.80
C ARG A 139 0.10 -7.85 -5.96
N CYS A 140 -0.22 -7.65 -4.68
CA CYS A 140 0.51 -6.69 -3.84
C CYS A 140 1.55 -7.32 -2.90
N GLY A 141 1.54 -8.65 -2.71
CA GLY A 141 2.46 -9.35 -1.81
C GLY A 141 2.07 -9.30 -0.33
N LYS A 142 0.96 -8.65 0.03
CA LYS A 142 0.45 -8.59 1.41
C LYS A 142 0.17 -10.01 1.94
N ILE A 143 0.66 -10.28 3.15
CA ILE A 143 0.30 -11.47 3.91
C ILE A 143 -1.15 -11.32 4.38
N VAL A 144 -1.98 -12.33 4.14
CA VAL A 144 -3.42 -12.31 4.37
C VAL A 144 -3.86 -13.51 5.20
N THR A 145 -4.97 -13.36 5.89
CA THR A 145 -5.72 -14.49 6.46
C THR A 145 -6.70 -15.07 5.43
N ILE A 146 -7.21 -16.27 5.68
CA ILE A 146 -8.16 -16.95 4.76
C ILE A 146 -9.47 -16.17 4.56
N THR A 147 -9.83 -15.29 5.50
CA THR A 147 -11.01 -14.41 5.45
C THR A 147 -10.75 -13.08 4.74
N GLU A 148 -9.48 -12.70 4.57
CA GLU A 148 -9.04 -11.44 3.96
C GLU A 148 -8.56 -11.60 2.50
N CYS A 149 -8.83 -12.76 1.92
CA CYS A 149 -8.41 -13.11 0.57
C CYS A 149 -9.54 -13.73 -0.25
N ASP A 150 -9.39 -13.68 -1.55
CA ASP A 150 -10.24 -14.33 -2.55
C ASP A 150 -9.38 -15.08 -3.58
N LEU A 151 -10.05 -15.92 -4.37
CA LEU A 151 -9.46 -16.56 -5.53
C LEU A 151 -9.79 -15.74 -6.78
N MET A 152 -8.79 -15.58 -7.62
CA MET A 152 -8.92 -14.94 -8.92
C MET A 152 -8.42 -15.88 -10.01
N PHE A 153 -9.09 -15.86 -11.17
CA PHE A 153 -8.67 -16.65 -12.30
C PHE A 153 -7.50 -16.01 -13.05
N VAL A 154 -6.53 -16.84 -13.45
CA VAL A 154 -5.46 -16.45 -14.38
C VAL A 154 -6.04 -16.24 -15.77
N LYS A 155 -6.89 -17.16 -16.22
CA LYS A 155 -7.65 -17.09 -17.46
C LYS A 155 -9.14 -17.14 -17.12
N SER A 156 -9.91 -16.15 -17.59
CA SER A 156 -11.35 -16.11 -17.32
C SER A 156 -12.06 -17.34 -17.90
N LEU A 157 -13.15 -17.76 -17.26
CA LEU A 157 -13.97 -18.89 -17.73
C LEU A 157 -14.51 -18.66 -19.16
N GLU A 158 -14.81 -17.41 -19.52
CA GLU A 158 -15.26 -17.02 -20.86
C GLU A 158 -14.16 -17.21 -21.93
N ASN A 159 -12.91 -17.02 -21.54
CA ASN A 159 -11.76 -17.19 -22.43
C ASN A 159 -11.18 -18.61 -22.37
N GLY A 160 -11.97 -19.59 -21.92
CA GLY A 160 -11.53 -20.98 -21.81
C GLY A 160 -10.54 -21.22 -20.68
N GLY A 161 -10.71 -20.51 -19.56
CA GLY A 161 -10.18 -20.91 -18.27
C GLY A 161 -11.07 -21.96 -17.62
N ASP A 162 -10.55 -22.58 -16.56
CA ASP A 162 -11.18 -23.68 -15.86
C ASP A 162 -11.13 -23.49 -14.33
N TYR A 163 -11.66 -24.46 -13.60
CA TYR A 163 -11.60 -24.45 -12.14
C TYR A 163 -10.35 -25.16 -11.59
N TYR A 164 -9.38 -25.54 -12.41
CA TYR A 164 -8.15 -26.14 -11.89
C TYR A 164 -7.37 -25.12 -11.05
N LEU A 165 -6.68 -25.59 -10.02
CA LEU A 165 -5.91 -24.74 -9.10
C LEU A 165 -4.81 -23.97 -9.84
N GLU A 166 -4.28 -24.54 -10.92
CA GLU A 166 -3.33 -23.93 -11.83
C GLU A 166 -3.89 -22.64 -12.44
N ASN A 167 -5.19 -22.58 -12.72
CA ASN A 167 -5.86 -21.41 -13.27
C ASN A 167 -6.30 -20.40 -12.18
N MET A 168 -5.94 -20.59 -10.92
CA MET A 168 -6.34 -19.71 -9.82
C MET A 168 -5.15 -19.17 -9.05
N ILE A 169 -5.32 -17.98 -8.50
CA ILE A 169 -4.33 -17.31 -7.65
C ILE A 169 -5.00 -16.70 -6.43
N LEU A 170 -4.23 -16.55 -5.35
CA LEU A 170 -4.65 -15.86 -4.14
C LEU A 170 -4.49 -14.34 -4.30
N VAL A 171 -5.53 -13.57 -4.00
CA VAL A 171 -5.48 -12.10 -3.92
C VAL A 171 -6.12 -11.60 -2.63
N CYS A 172 -5.66 -10.49 -2.07
CA CYS A 172 -6.35 -9.86 -0.93
C CYS A 172 -7.67 -9.21 -1.37
N ASN A 173 -8.58 -8.95 -0.43
CA ASN A 173 -9.88 -8.34 -0.72
C ASN A 173 -9.76 -7.00 -1.48
N ASP A 174 -8.78 -6.17 -1.15
CA ASP A 174 -8.54 -4.91 -1.87
C ASP A 174 -8.15 -5.15 -3.33
N CYS A 175 -7.22 -6.08 -3.57
CA CYS A 175 -6.80 -6.43 -4.93
C CYS A 175 -7.92 -7.11 -5.72
N SER A 176 -8.71 -7.98 -5.07
CA SER A 176 -9.90 -8.59 -5.64
C SER A 176 -10.89 -7.52 -6.14
N LYS A 177 -11.22 -6.54 -5.28
CA LYS A 177 -12.10 -5.41 -5.65
C LYS A 177 -11.53 -4.59 -6.80
N ILE A 178 -10.25 -4.21 -6.73
CA ILE A 178 -9.60 -3.40 -7.77
C ILE A 178 -9.70 -4.09 -9.14
N GLU A 179 -9.32 -5.35 -9.23
CA GLU A 179 -9.28 -6.06 -10.51
C GLU A 179 -10.66 -6.40 -11.06
N HIS A 180 -11.64 -6.74 -10.22
CA HIS A 180 -13.01 -7.00 -10.67
C HIS A 180 -13.67 -5.76 -11.28
N HIS A 181 -13.31 -4.58 -10.79
CA HIS A 181 -13.94 -3.34 -11.20
C HIS A 181 -13.06 -2.44 -12.07
N LYS A 182 -11.87 -2.87 -12.50
CA LYS A 182 -10.97 -2.08 -13.39
C LYS A 182 -11.64 -1.52 -14.66
N LYS A 183 -12.77 -2.11 -15.09
CA LYS A 183 -13.55 -1.70 -16.27
C LYS A 183 -14.65 -0.68 -15.97
N ASP A 184 -14.94 -0.43 -14.70
CA ASP A 184 -15.99 0.48 -14.24
C ASP A 184 -15.32 1.64 -13.50
N GLU A 185 -15.30 2.82 -14.12
CA GLU A 185 -14.66 4.03 -13.54
C GLU A 185 -15.37 4.51 -12.25
N THR A 186 -16.55 3.95 -11.93
CA THR A 186 -17.39 4.39 -10.81
C THR A 186 -17.07 3.74 -9.46
N ILE A 187 -15.98 2.97 -9.34
CA ILE A 187 -15.66 2.27 -8.08
C ILE A 187 -15.66 3.26 -6.92
N ASN A 188 -16.47 2.93 -5.93
CA ASN A 188 -16.42 3.52 -4.61
C ASN A 188 -15.17 2.99 -3.88
N ILE A 189 -13.98 3.41 -4.33
CA ILE A 189 -12.65 3.13 -3.75
C ILE A 189 -12.58 3.67 -2.30
N LYS A 190 -13.63 4.34 -1.83
CA LYS A 190 -13.80 4.88 -0.49
C LYS A 190 -13.51 3.86 0.62
N TYR A 191 -13.69 2.56 0.38
CA TYR A 191 -13.48 1.52 1.40
C TYR A 191 -12.48 0.44 0.97
N LEU A 192 -11.24 0.85 0.67
CA LEU A 192 -10.10 -0.07 0.63
C LEU A 192 -9.42 -0.12 1.99
N ASN A 193 -8.98 -1.31 2.41
CA ASN A 193 -8.27 -1.50 3.67
C ASN A 193 -6.94 -0.74 3.67
N ILE A 194 -6.27 -0.57 2.52
CA ILE A 194 -5.07 0.28 2.41
C ILE A 194 -5.30 1.71 2.89
N LYS A 195 -6.50 2.28 2.70
CA LYS A 195 -6.81 3.63 3.20
C LYS A 195 -6.76 3.68 4.72
N THR A 196 -7.34 2.67 5.37
CA THR A 196 -7.28 2.51 6.83
C THR A 196 -5.84 2.28 7.30
N ASP A 197 -5.09 1.41 6.61
CA ASP A 197 -3.70 1.07 6.93
C ASP A 197 -2.77 2.31 6.87
N LEU A 198 -3.05 3.25 5.96
CA LEU A 198 -2.25 4.45 5.71
C LEU A 198 -2.73 5.68 6.47
N TYR A 199 -4.02 6.02 6.46
CA TYR A 199 -4.51 7.20 7.18
C TYR A 199 -4.36 7.06 8.71
N GLY A 200 -4.31 5.84 9.23
CA GLY A 200 -3.96 5.58 10.62
C GLY A 200 -2.57 6.11 11.04
N ILE A 201 -1.68 6.44 10.09
CA ILE A 201 -0.33 6.97 10.35
C ILE A 201 -0.35 8.47 10.69
N VAL A 202 -1.38 9.20 10.26
CA VAL A 202 -1.47 10.66 10.47
C VAL A 202 -2.01 11.01 11.86
N LYS A 203 -2.54 10.03 12.60
CA LYS A 203 -3.08 10.20 13.95
C LYS A 203 -2.00 10.47 15.00
#